data_AF-A0A2D7XCK1-F1
#
_entry.id   AF-A0A2D7XCK1-F1
#
_cell.length_a   1.000
_cell.length_b   1.000
_cell.length_c   1.000
_cell.angle_alpha   90.00
_cell.angle_beta   90.00
_cell.angle_gamma   90.00
#
_symmetry.space_group_name_H-M   'P 1'
#
loop_
_entity.id
_entity.type
_entity.pdbx_description
1 polymer ?
#
loop_
_entity_poly.entity_id
_entity_poly.type
_entity_poly.pdbx_seq_one_letter_code
_entity_poly.pdbx_strand_id
1 'polypeptide(L)'
;MMADLHIENYDFTIIDFNDLLITDIQDKIINSLYEYNLLDKSINNLQVKKFIYHYTIYSICEKLLQGKTKSIIYYNNTQLDDCELFKYFKENEILSFFTNFLRKVDKILPLKIFISKYSILYLDHLIDINDGKAQTTINSMVSKINNMDISKYTFSEVKKFTRRYELTFLNKDYFNRLSTKLLLIR
;
A
#
# COMPACT_ATOMS: atom_id res chain seq x y z
N MET A 1 -1.72 -3.70 17.92
CA MET A 1 -0.87 -3.93 16.74
C MET A 1 -1.07 -5.36 16.28
N MET A 2 -1.64 -5.56 15.10
CA MET A 2 -1.71 -6.88 14.49
C MET A 2 -0.55 -7.03 13.50
N ALA A 3 0.08 -8.20 13.53
CA ALA A 3 0.99 -8.60 12.46
C ALA A 3 0.20 -8.82 11.16
N ASP A 4 0.91 -8.82 10.03
CA ASP A 4 0.35 -9.23 8.73
C ASP A 4 -0.39 -10.58 8.86
N LEU A 5 -1.57 -10.71 8.24
CA LEU A 5 -2.41 -11.90 8.35
C LEU A 5 -2.01 -12.93 7.29
N HIS A 6 -1.53 -14.09 7.71
CA HIS A 6 -1.18 -15.18 6.80
C HIS A 6 -2.39 -16.10 6.53
N ILE A 7 -2.69 -16.34 5.25
CA ILE A 7 -3.78 -17.21 4.82
C ILE A 7 -3.19 -18.56 4.39
N GLU A 8 -3.17 -19.51 5.34
CA GLU A 8 -2.51 -20.81 5.18
C GLU A 8 -3.00 -21.59 3.95
N ASN A 9 -4.32 -21.68 3.76
CA ASN A 9 -4.94 -22.47 2.69
C ASN A 9 -4.54 -22.03 1.26
N TYR A 10 -4.05 -20.81 1.10
CA TYR A 10 -3.70 -20.23 -0.19
C TYR A 10 -2.24 -19.75 -0.25
N ASP A 11 -1.47 -19.96 0.82
CA ASP A 11 -0.07 -19.54 0.98
C ASP A 11 0.19 -18.09 0.52
N PHE A 12 -0.59 -17.16 1.06
CA PHE A 12 -0.35 -15.73 0.86
C PHE A 12 -0.54 -14.93 2.15
N THR A 13 0.08 -13.76 2.18
CA THR A 13 0.08 -12.84 3.32
C THR A 13 -0.69 -11.58 2.94
N ILE A 14 -1.59 -11.18 3.82
CA ILE A 14 -2.32 -9.91 3.77
C ILE A 14 -1.52 -8.91 4.60
N ILE A 15 -0.95 -7.92 3.93
CA ILE A 15 -0.19 -6.85 4.58
C ILE A 15 -1.17 -5.72 4.90
N ASP A 16 -1.32 -5.38 6.17
CA ASP A 16 -2.19 -4.27 6.59
C ASP A 16 -1.53 -2.93 6.27
N PHE A 17 -2.09 -2.20 5.31
CA PHE A 17 -1.61 -0.87 4.95
C PHE A 17 -1.92 0.16 6.03
N ASN A 18 -3.04 0.02 6.75
CA ASN A 18 -3.42 0.96 7.79
C ASN A 18 -2.37 0.90 8.92
N ASP A 19 -2.00 -0.30 9.37
CA ASP A 19 -0.92 -0.51 10.35
C ASP A 19 0.42 -0.01 9.81
N LEU A 20 0.82 -0.40 8.58
CA LEU A 20 2.06 0.08 7.95
C LEU A 20 2.13 1.61 7.86
N LEU A 21 1.00 2.26 7.60
CA LEU A 21 0.91 3.73 7.56
C LEU A 21 1.24 4.33 8.93
N ILE A 22 0.70 3.75 9.99
CA ILE A 22 0.81 4.24 11.37
C ILE A 22 2.21 3.94 11.95
N THR A 23 2.74 2.74 11.74
CA THR A 23 3.99 2.33 12.41
C THR A 23 5.24 2.81 11.66
N ASP A 24 5.22 2.79 10.33
CA ASP A 24 6.45 2.88 9.55
C ASP A 24 6.52 4.12 8.64
N ILE A 25 5.37 4.71 8.29
CA ILE A 25 5.28 5.73 7.23
C ILE A 25 4.97 7.12 7.80
N GLN A 26 3.99 7.25 8.70
CA GLN A 26 3.44 8.57 9.07
C GLN A 26 4.48 9.49 9.70
N ASP A 27 5.33 8.99 10.59
CA ASP A 27 6.34 9.82 11.29
C ASP A 27 7.35 10.38 10.29
N LYS A 28 7.75 9.57 9.31
CA LYS A 28 8.65 10.01 8.24
C LYS A 28 8.01 11.12 7.40
N ILE A 29 6.72 10.98 7.08
CA ILE A 29 5.96 12.02 6.39
C ILE A 29 5.90 13.29 7.24
N ILE A 30 5.45 13.20 8.49
CA ILE A 30 5.24 14.34 9.38
C ILE A 30 6.56 15.09 9.59
N ASN A 31 7.64 14.39 9.90
CA ASN A 31 8.95 14.99 10.13
C ASN A 31 9.45 15.72 8.87
N SER A 32 9.35 15.12 7.69
CA SER A 32 9.73 15.81 6.45
C SER A 32 8.81 16.98 6.11
N LEU A 33 7.52 16.89 6.37
CA LEU A 33 6.63 18.04 6.16
C LEU A 33 6.95 19.18 7.14
N TYR A 34 7.34 18.86 8.38
CA TYR A 34 7.78 19.83 9.37
C TYR A 34 9.07 20.53 8.92
N GLU A 35 10.10 19.75 8.59
CA GLU A 35 11.42 20.26 8.17
C GLU A 35 11.35 21.23 6.98
N TYR A 36 10.42 20.99 6.05
CA TYR A 36 10.24 21.80 4.85
C TYR A 36 9.14 22.87 4.97
N ASN A 37 8.57 23.09 6.17
CA ASN A 37 7.48 24.03 6.42
C ASN A 37 6.24 23.80 5.53
N LEU A 38 5.83 22.53 5.40
CA LEU A 38 4.73 22.09 4.54
C LEU A 38 3.51 21.55 5.30
N LEU A 39 3.55 21.46 6.63
CA LEU A 39 2.44 20.91 7.44
C LEU A 39 1.12 21.67 7.25
N ASP A 40 1.18 23.00 7.10
CA ASP A 40 -0.02 23.83 6.89
C ASP A 40 -0.52 23.84 5.44
N LYS A 41 0.15 23.12 4.53
CA LYS A 41 -0.25 23.04 3.13
C LYS A 41 -1.29 21.94 2.94
N SER A 42 -2.15 22.08 1.94
CA SER A 42 -3.10 21.02 1.57
C SER A 42 -2.37 19.70 1.25
N ILE A 43 -2.97 18.57 1.62
CA ILE A 43 -2.53 17.22 1.19
C ILE A 43 -2.43 17.09 -0.34
N ASN A 44 -3.15 17.95 -1.07
CA ASN A 44 -3.10 17.99 -2.53
C ASN A 44 -1.92 18.77 -3.12
N ASN A 45 -1.16 19.51 -2.30
CA ASN A 45 0.03 20.23 -2.69
C ASN A 45 1.08 19.28 -3.31
N LEU A 46 1.76 19.75 -4.36
CA LEU A 46 2.71 18.92 -5.10
C LEU A 46 3.88 18.45 -4.22
N GLN A 47 4.45 19.33 -3.39
CA GLN A 47 5.58 18.99 -2.52
C GLN A 47 5.15 18.02 -1.41
N VAL A 48 3.99 18.23 -0.81
CA VAL A 48 3.39 17.29 0.16
C VAL A 48 3.22 15.91 -0.47
N LYS A 49 2.66 15.86 -1.69
CA LYS A 49 2.52 14.60 -2.46
C LYS A 49 3.84 13.90 -2.70
N LYS A 50 4.94 14.61 -2.96
CA LYS A 50 6.25 13.99 -3.16
C LYS A 50 6.67 13.18 -1.94
N PHE A 51 6.60 13.77 -0.74
CA PHE A 51 6.97 13.08 0.50
C PHE A 51 6.04 11.90 0.78
N ILE A 52 4.72 12.10 0.69
CA ILE A 52 3.77 11.02 0.92
C ILE A 52 4.02 9.87 -0.07
N TYR A 53 4.17 10.16 -1.36
CA TYR A 53 4.39 9.13 -2.37
C TYR A 53 5.73 8.43 -2.18
N HIS A 54 6.78 9.17 -1.81
CA HIS A 54 8.10 8.60 -1.55
C HIS A 54 8.02 7.56 -0.43
N TYR A 55 7.64 7.99 0.78
CA TYR A 55 7.67 7.11 1.95
C TYR A 55 6.67 5.96 1.83
N THR A 56 5.51 6.21 1.23
CA THR A 56 4.48 5.17 1.09
C THR A 56 4.89 4.11 0.07
N ILE A 57 5.33 4.50 -1.13
CA ILE A 57 5.74 3.52 -2.16
C ILE A 57 6.98 2.77 -1.70
N TYR A 58 7.96 3.48 -1.14
CA TYR A 58 9.18 2.86 -0.64
C TYR A 58 8.87 1.80 0.42
N SER A 59 8.07 2.13 1.44
CA SER A 59 7.76 1.20 2.53
C SER A 59 6.96 -0.01 2.05
N ILE A 60 5.98 0.18 1.16
CA ILE A 60 5.26 -0.94 0.52
C ILE A 60 6.24 -1.84 -0.24
N CYS A 61 7.11 -1.26 -1.08
CA CYS A 61 8.05 -2.04 -1.89
C CYS A 61 9.07 -2.78 -1.03
N GLU A 62 9.63 -2.17 0.01
CA GLU A 62 10.56 -2.82 0.93
C GLU A 62 9.89 -3.97 1.68
N LYS A 63 8.67 -3.77 2.18
CA LYS A 63 7.89 -4.83 2.83
C LYS A 63 7.66 -6.02 1.90
N LEU A 64 7.30 -5.77 0.64
CA LEU A 64 7.14 -6.81 -0.38
C LEU A 64 8.46 -7.51 -0.76
N LEU A 65 9.56 -6.77 -0.82
CA LEU A 65 10.88 -7.33 -1.11
C LEU A 65 11.40 -8.23 0.00
N GLN A 66 11.04 -7.94 1.26
CA GLN A 66 11.37 -8.78 2.43
C GLN A 66 10.45 -10.00 2.57
N GLY A 67 9.25 -9.93 1.98
CA GLY A 67 8.28 -11.02 1.97
C GLY A 67 8.81 -12.32 1.36
N LYS A 68 8.33 -13.44 1.92
CA LYS A 68 8.64 -14.80 1.45
C LYS A 68 7.50 -15.43 0.64
N THR A 69 6.26 -15.08 0.98
CA THR A 69 5.05 -15.62 0.35
C THR A 69 4.42 -14.62 -0.60
N LYS A 70 3.42 -15.07 -1.36
CA LYS A 70 2.55 -14.16 -2.11
C LYS A 70 2.00 -13.14 -1.14
N SER A 71 1.87 -11.90 -1.59
CA SER A 71 1.45 -10.82 -0.72
C SER A 71 0.45 -9.91 -1.43
N ILE A 72 -0.52 -9.43 -0.68
CA ILE A 72 -1.48 -8.41 -1.12
C ILE A 72 -1.54 -7.31 -0.06
N ILE A 73 -1.48 -6.06 -0.50
CA ILE A 73 -1.62 -4.90 0.37
C ILE A 73 -3.11 -4.68 0.61
N TYR A 74 -3.55 -4.75 1.86
CA TYR A 74 -4.94 -4.53 2.25
C TYR A 74 -5.10 -3.15 2.83
N TYR A 75 -6.06 -2.38 2.33
CA TYR A 75 -6.36 -1.04 2.82
C TYR A 75 -7.83 -0.94 3.21
N ASN A 76 -8.09 -0.63 4.48
CA ASN A 76 -9.40 -0.20 4.91
C ASN A 76 -9.56 1.30 4.63
N ASN A 77 -10.48 1.64 3.74
CA ASN A 77 -10.69 3.01 3.30
C ASN A 77 -11.77 3.79 4.07
N THR A 78 -12.31 3.23 5.16
CA THR A 78 -13.36 3.87 5.96
C THR A 78 -12.86 4.42 7.29
N GLN A 79 -11.77 3.90 7.83
CA GLN A 79 -11.20 4.30 9.11
C GLN A 79 -9.67 4.17 9.11
N LEU A 80 -9.01 5.03 9.87
CA LEU A 80 -7.59 4.96 10.20
C LEU A 80 -7.44 5.26 11.68
N ASP A 81 -7.40 4.22 12.51
CA ASP A 81 -7.27 4.35 13.96
C ASP A 81 -5.88 4.92 14.32
N ASP A 82 -5.77 5.76 15.35
CA ASP A 82 -4.49 6.30 15.86
C ASP A 82 -3.56 6.99 14.83
N CYS A 83 -4.15 7.60 13.78
CA CYS A 83 -3.40 8.28 12.74
C CYS A 83 -3.03 9.73 13.13
N GLU A 84 -1.74 9.99 13.34
CA GLU A 84 -1.22 11.31 13.71
C GLU A 84 -1.39 12.36 12.61
N LEU A 85 -1.50 11.94 11.35
CA LEU A 85 -1.74 12.84 10.22
C LEU A 85 -3.05 13.63 10.38
N PHE A 86 -4.00 13.15 11.20
CA PHE A 86 -5.23 13.85 11.53
C PHE A 86 -5.02 15.18 12.27
N LYS A 87 -3.84 15.38 12.89
CA LYS A 87 -3.46 16.66 13.49
C LYS A 87 -3.26 17.76 12.44
N TYR A 88 -2.96 17.40 11.19
CA TYR A 88 -2.57 18.33 10.13
C TYR A 88 -3.54 18.33 8.94
N PHE A 89 -4.21 17.21 8.68
CA PHE A 89 -5.16 17.06 7.58
C PHE A 89 -6.46 16.45 8.06
N LYS A 90 -7.57 16.74 7.37
CA LYS A 90 -8.86 16.14 7.71
C LYS A 90 -8.86 14.65 7.35
N GLU A 91 -9.47 13.84 8.20
CA GLU A 91 -9.55 12.38 8.02
C GLU A 91 -10.14 11.98 6.66
N ASN A 92 -11.27 12.58 6.27
CA ASN A 92 -11.91 12.31 4.99
C ASN A 92 -11.02 12.67 3.78
N GLU A 93 -10.20 13.71 3.89
CA GLU A 93 -9.22 14.07 2.85
C GLU A 93 -8.10 13.03 2.78
N ILE A 94 -7.59 12.57 3.92
CA ILE A 94 -6.57 11.50 4.00
C ILE A 94 -7.09 10.20 3.41
N LEU A 95 -8.27 9.73 3.84
CA LEU A 95 -8.87 8.48 3.38
C LEU A 95 -9.11 8.51 1.87
N SER A 96 -9.65 9.62 1.35
CA SER A 96 -9.86 9.84 -0.09
C SER A 96 -8.52 9.91 -0.84
N PHE A 97 -7.53 10.60 -0.29
CA PHE A 97 -6.20 10.70 -0.86
C PHE A 97 -5.55 9.32 -1.01
N PHE A 98 -5.45 8.53 0.07
CA PHE A 98 -4.82 7.22 0.03
C PHE A 98 -5.60 6.23 -0.83
N THR A 99 -6.94 6.29 -0.84
CA THR A 99 -7.75 5.49 -1.77
C THR A 99 -7.36 5.75 -3.23
N ASN A 100 -7.28 7.02 -3.62
CA ASN A 100 -6.97 7.42 -4.99
C ASN A 100 -5.51 7.15 -5.35
N PHE A 101 -4.61 7.40 -4.40
CA PHE A 101 -3.19 7.12 -4.53
C PHE A 101 -2.92 5.63 -4.71
N LEU A 102 -3.41 4.77 -3.81
CA LEU A 102 -3.21 3.32 -3.87
C LEU A 102 -3.79 2.72 -5.15
N ARG A 103 -4.98 3.16 -5.60
CA ARG A 103 -5.52 2.79 -6.92
C ARG A 103 -4.62 3.17 -8.09
N LYS A 104 -3.91 4.31 -7.97
CA LYS A 104 -2.95 4.74 -8.99
C LYS A 104 -1.70 3.87 -8.94
N VAL A 105 -1.21 3.54 -7.75
CA VAL A 105 -0.03 2.67 -7.56
C VAL A 105 -0.30 1.26 -8.11
N ASP A 106 -1.46 0.68 -7.83
CA ASP A 106 -1.91 -0.65 -8.33
C ASP A 106 -1.87 -0.76 -9.88
N LYS A 107 -2.00 0.39 -10.57
CA LYS A 107 -1.94 0.48 -12.04
C LYS A 107 -0.54 0.64 -12.62
N ILE A 108 0.39 1.22 -11.86
CA ILE A 108 1.73 1.55 -12.39
C ILE A 108 2.82 0.61 -11.87
N LEU A 109 2.64 0.00 -10.71
CA LEU A 109 3.59 -0.92 -10.12
C LEU A 109 3.03 -2.35 -10.11
N PRO A 110 3.89 -3.38 -10.27
CA PRO A 110 3.49 -4.78 -10.31
C PRO A 110 3.11 -5.32 -8.91
N LEU A 111 2.28 -4.60 -8.17
CA LEU A 111 1.84 -4.93 -6.81
C LEU A 111 0.33 -5.13 -6.77
N LYS A 112 -0.15 -5.90 -5.78
CA LYS A 112 -1.57 -6.18 -5.59
C LYS A 112 -2.09 -5.35 -4.43
N ILE A 113 -3.06 -4.47 -4.68
CA ILE A 113 -3.76 -3.72 -3.64
C ILE A 113 -5.23 -4.16 -3.58
N PHE A 114 -5.70 -4.51 -2.39
CA PHE A 114 -7.10 -4.77 -2.10
C PHE A 114 -7.65 -3.65 -1.21
N ILE A 115 -8.66 -2.93 -1.71
CA ILE A 115 -9.32 -1.86 -0.94
C ILE A 115 -10.65 -2.38 -0.44
N SER A 116 -10.86 -2.29 0.87
CA SER A 116 -12.03 -2.78 1.55
C SER A 116 -12.64 -1.68 2.42
N LYS A 117 -13.93 -1.82 2.73
CA LYS A 117 -14.60 -0.99 3.75
C LYS A 117 -14.43 -1.55 5.16
N TYR A 118 -14.01 -2.80 5.27
CA TYR A 118 -13.85 -3.52 6.51
C TYR A 118 -12.39 -3.50 6.96
N SER A 119 -12.15 -3.57 8.27
CA SER A 119 -10.81 -3.70 8.83
C SER A 119 -10.28 -5.13 8.65
N ILE A 120 -8.95 -5.29 8.74
CA ILE A 120 -8.33 -6.61 8.72
C ILE A 120 -8.76 -7.44 9.94
N LEU A 121 -8.89 -6.80 11.11
CA LEU A 121 -9.42 -7.42 12.35
C LEU A 121 -10.81 -8.02 12.15
N TYR A 122 -11.68 -7.30 11.45
CA TYR A 122 -13.01 -7.82 11.15
C TYR A 122 -12.96 -8.97 10.15
N LEU A 123 -12.08 -8.89 9.14
CA LEU A 123 -11.87 -10.00 8.21
C LEU A 123 -11.34 -11.25 8.94
N ASP A 124 -10.38 -11.09 9.84
CA ASP A 124 -9.80 -12.17 10.66
C ASP A 124 -10.86 -12.86 11.51
N HIS A 125 -11.65 -12.08 12.23
CA HIS A 125 -12.81 -12.60 12.96
C HIS A 125 -13.80 -13.35 12.06
N LEU A 126 -14.07 -12.86 10.84
CA LEU A 126 -14.95 -13.57 9.90
C LEU A 126 -14.33 -14.90 9.40
N ILE A 127 -13.00 -14.99 9.31
CA ILE A 127 -12.28 -16.22 8.98
C ILE A 127 -12.42 -17.23 10.12
N ASP A 128 -12.21 -16.80 11.36
CA ASP A 128 -12.31 -17.64 12.56
C ASP A 128 -13.70 -18.29 12.71
N ILE A 129 -14.76 -17.53 12.43
CA ILE A 129 -16.13 -18.06 12.48
C ILE A 129 -16.56 -18.77 11.18
N ASN A 130 -15.66 -18.90 10.20
CA ASN A 130 -15.91 -19.52 8.89
C ASN A 130 -17.10 -18.90 8.14
N ASP A 131 -17.20 -17.57 8.13
CA ASP A 131 -18.28 -16.84 7.44
C ASP A 131 -18.05 -16.84 5.92
N GLY A 132 -19.11 -17.09 5.15
CA GLY A 132 -19.04 -17.12 3.67
C GLY A 132 -18.57 -15.80 3.03
N LYS A 133 -18.73 -14.65 3.72
CA LYS A 133 -18.21 -13.35 3.28
C LYS A 133 -16.69 -13.30 3.36
N ALA A 134 -16.07 -13.88 4.40
CA ALA A 134 -14.62 -14.00 4.47
C ALA A 134 -14.09 -14.82 3.29
N GLN A 135 -14.70 -15.98 3.04
CA GLN A 135 -14.29 -16.85 1.93
C GLN A 135 -14.43 -16.14 0.57
N THR A 136 -15.52 -15.40 0.35
CA THR A 136 -15.71 -14.61 -0.87
C THR A 136 -14.65 -13.53 -1.03
N THR A 137 -14.29 -12.86 0.07
CA THR A 137 -13.26 -11.82 0.10
C THR A 137 -11.88 -12.41 -0.20
N ILE A 138 -11.52 -13.51 0.45
CA ILE A 138 -10.27 -14.25 0.21
C ILE A 138 -10.19 -14.71 -1.24
N ASN A 139 -11.25 -15.34 -1.78
CA ASN A 139 -11.28 -15.78 -3.17
C ASN A 139 -11.06 -14.62 -4.16
N SER A 140 -11.58 -13.43 -3.84
CA SER A 140 -11.36 -12.22 -4.64
C SER A 140 -9.89 -11.77 -4.59
N MET A 141 -9.25 -11.84 -3.42
CA MET A 141 -7.82 -11.55 -3.28
C MET A 141 -6.96 -12.57 -4.04
N VAL A 142 -7.26 -13.86 -3.90
CA VAL A 142 -6.57 -14.95 -4.61
C VAL A 142 -6.68 -14.78 -6.12
N SER A 143 -7.88 -14.48 -6.62
CA SER A 143 -8.10 -14.17 -8.04
C SER A 143 -7.24 -13.00 -8.50
N LYS A 144 -7.19 -11.91 -7.71
CA LYS A 144 -6.34 -10.75 -8.01
C LYS A 144 -4.85 -11.10 -8.02
N ILE A 145 -4.39 -11.95 -7.11
CA ILE A 145 -3.00 -12.39 -7.03
C ILE A 145 -2.63 -13.24 -8.26
N ASN A 146 -3.47 -14.21 -8.60
CA ASN A 146 -3.19 -15.18 -9.66
C ASN A 146 -3.35 -14.59 -11.07
N ASN A 147 -4.27 -13.64 -11.26
CA ASN A 147 -4.51 -13.02 -12.56
C ASN A 147 -3.57 -11.84 -12.87
N MET A 148 -2.61 -11.54 -12.00
CA MET A 148 -1.67 -10.45 -12.22
C MET A 148 -0.63 -10.81 -13.28
N ASP A 149 -0.73 -10.10 -14.41
CA ASP A 149 0.25 -10.18 -15.48
C ASP A 149 1.35 -9.13 -15.27
N ILE A 150 2.48 -9.56 -14.72
CA ILE A 150 3.65 -8.70 -14.44
C ILE A 150 4.21 -8.09 -15.73
N SER A 151 4.05 -8.75 -16.89
CA SER A 151 4.59 -8.27 -18.16
C SER A 151 3.97 -6.95 -18.63
N LYS A 152 2.77 -6.62 -18.12
CA LYS A 152 2.10 -5.34 -18.39
C LYS A 152 2.79 -4.16 -17.71
N TYR A 153 3.56 -4.39 -16.66
CA TYR A 153 4.23 -3.34 -15.92
C TYR A 153 5.63 -3.11 -16.47
N THR A 154 5.88 -1.89 -16.95
CA THR A 154 7.19 -1.53 -17.50
C THR A 154 7.73 -0.28 -16.82
N PHE A 155 9.06 -0.21 -16.69
CA PHE A 155 9.69 0.96 -16.10
C PHE A 155 9.41 2.25 -16.90
N SER A 156 9.20 2.17 -18.22
CA SER A 156 8.87 3.33 -19.05
C SER A 156 7.57 4.01 -18.62
N GLU A 157 6.56 3.25 -18.19
CA GLU A 157 5.30 3.79 -17.68
C GLU A 157 5.48 4.46 -16.31
N VAL A 158 6.25 3.81 -15.43
CA VAL A 158 6.55 4.33 -14.09
C VAL A 158 7.45 5.56 -14.14
N LYS A 159 8.34 5.67 -15.13
CA LYS A 159 9.32 6.75 -15.28
C LYS A 159 8.70 8.15 -15.30
N LYS A 160 7.52 8.31 -15.88
CA LYS A 160 6.80 9.60 -15.87
C LYS A 160 6.35 9.97 -14.46
N PHE A 161 5.87 8.97 -13.71
CA PHE A 161 5.43 9.15 -12.33
C PHE A 161 6.61 9.47 -11.41
N THR A 162 7.71 8.72 -11.51
CA THR A 162 8.90 8.94 -10.68
C THR A 162 9.55 10.29 -10.95
N ARG A 163 9.58 10.75 -12.20
CA ARG A 163 10.06 12.11 -12.54
C ARG A 163 9.17 13.20 -11.96
N ARG A 164 7.84 13.06 -12.08
CA ARG A 164 6.89 14.08 -11.59
C ARG A 164 6.95 14.26 -10.08
N TYR A 165 7.19 13.17 -9.35
CA TYR A 165 7.19 13.16 -7.89
C TYR A 165 8.58 12.96 -7.28
N GLU A 166 9.64 13.08 -8.09
CA GLU A 166 11.05 12.98 -7.65
C GLU A 166 11.35 11.70 -6.84
N LEU A 167 10.77 10.58 -7.26
CA LEU A 167 10.98 9.27 -6.64
C LEU A 167 12.30 8.65 -7.12
N THR A 168 13.42 9.22 -6.69
CA THR A 168 14.77 8.86 -7.14
C THR A 168 15.16 7.41 -6.83
N PHE A 169 14.64 6.86 -5.71
CA PHE A 169 14.88 5.46 -5.33
C PHE A 169 14.28 4.46 -6.34
N LEU A 170 13.14 4.80 -6.96
CA LEU A 170 12.41 3.94 -7.88
C LEU A 170 13.02 4.07 -9.28
N ASN A 171 14.27 3.64 -9.41
CA ASN A 171 15.01 3.58 -10.65
C ASN A 171 14.77 2.24 -11.38
N LYS A 172 15.39 2.07 -12.55
CA LYS A 172 15.21 0.87 -13.38
C LYS A 172 15.64 -0.40 -12.66
N ASP A 173 16.75 -0.35 -11.94
CA ASP A 173 17.31 -1.51 -11.24
C ASP A 173 16.42 -1.92 -10.07
N TYR A 174 15.93 -0.94 -9.29
CA TYR A 174 14.98 -1.17 -8.21
C TYR A 174 13.67 -1.78 -8.74
N PHE A 175 13.12 -1.22 -9.83
CA PHE A 175 11.91 -1.73 -10.46
C PHE A 175 12.08 -3.17 -10.94
N ASN A 176 13.21 -3.48 -11.59
CA ASN A 176 13.51 -4.83 -12.06
C ASN A 176 13.65 -5.80 -10.89
N ARG A 177 14.36 -5.43 -9.82
CA ARG A 177 14.49 -6.22 -8.59
C ARG A 177 13.12 -6.57 -8.00
N LEU A 178 12.24 -5.57 -7.88
CA LEU A 178 10.87 -5.75 -7.41
C LEU A 178 10.10 -6.73 -8.32
N SER A 179 10.18 -6.52 -9.63
CA SER A 179 9.46 -7.34 -10.62
C SER A 179 9.93 -8.80 -10.59
N THR A 180 11.24 -9.03 -10.54
CA THR A 180 11.84 -10.37 -10.43
C THR A 180 11.42 -11.05 -9.14
N LYS A 181 11.49 -10.37 -7.99
CA LYS A 181 11.05 -10.95 -6.71
C LYS A 181 9.58 -11.37 -6.75
N LEU A 182 8.71 -10.54 -7.31
CA LEU A 182 7.27 -10.82 -7.41
C LEU A 182 6.93 -11.88 -8.47
N LEU A 183 7.81 -12.12 -9.45
CA LEU A 183 7.73 -13.24 -10.38
C LEU A 183 8.14 -14.56 -9.74
N LEU A 184 9.17 -14.55 -8.88
CA LEU A 184 9.69 -15.75 -8.22
C LEU A 184 8.75 -16.29 -7.14
N ILE A 185 7.96 -15.42 -6.51
CA ILE A 185 6.98 -15.79 -5.47
C ILE A 185 5.60 -16.11 -6.11
N ARG A 186 5.60 -16.79 -7.27
CA ARG A 186 4.38 -17.21 -7.98
C ARG A 186 3.85 -18.56 -7.53
#